data_AF-A0A512BFS4-F1
#
_entry.id   AF-A0A512BFS4-F1
#
_cell.length_a   1.000
_cell.length_b   1.000
_cell.length_c   1.000
_cell.angle_alpha   90.00
_cell.angle_beta   90.00
_cell.angle_gamma   90.00
#
_symmetry.space_group_name_H-M   'P 1'
#
loop_
_entity.id
_entity.type
_entity.pdbx_description
1 polymer ?
#
loop_
_entity_poly.entity_id
_entity_poly.type
_entity_poly.pdbx_seq_one_letter_code
_entity_poly.pdbx_strand_id
1 'polypeptide(L)'
;MRYNIFNKAHFPLKTSLLSACVSIDKIATHGVTFAADAVEKVKNVLQAYNETIVFEGLHIFPLVFEYEPSVWNNYASEHNRMTRLANYLKSLIQSYYHQSKAKDKLDLIASISKSYNEFMMANFDHMNDEEAVLNEILWRYYRDQVLSQLEEKMHTLPDLIKTQSYERKLQIATAA
;
A
#
# COMPACT_ATOMS: atom_id res chain seq x y z
N MET A 1 -11.53 -1.38 24.57
CA MET A 1 -11.24 -1.33 23.13
C MET A 1 -10.54 -2.62 22.77
N ARG A 2 -11.01 -3.35 21.74
CA ARG A 2 -10.38 -4.62 21.28
C ARG A 2 -9.12 -4.31 20.45
N TYR A 3 -8.29 -5.33 20.22
CA TYR A 3 -7.00 -5.19 19.53
C TYR A 3 -7.16 -4.97 18.02
N ASN A 4 -6.60 -3.89 17.46
CA ASN A 4 -6.55 -3.68 16.01
C ASN A 4 -5.28 -4.32 15.43
N ILE A 5 -5.44 -5.38 14.63
CA ILE A 5 -4.33 -6.14 14.05
C ILE A 5 -3.57 -5.37 12.95
N PHE A 6 -4.16 -4.31 12.41
CA PHE A 6 -3.57 -3.56 11.31
C PHE A 6 -2.66 -2.42 11.76
N ASN A 7 -2.64 -2.09 13.06
CA ASN A 7 -1.98 -0.88 13.57
C ASN A 7 -0.51 -0.78 13.16
N LYS A 8 0.28 -1.86 13.30
CA LYS A 8 1.70 -1.84 12.92
C LYS A 8 1.93 -1.72 11.42
N ALA A 9 0.97 -2.08 10.58
CA ALA A 9 1.04 -1.93 9.13
C ALA A 9 0.55 -0.56 8.67
N HIS A 10 -0.67 -0.22 9.07
CA HIS A 10 -1.38 0.94 8.56
C HIS A 10 -0.83 2.24 9.11
N PHE A 11 -0.44 2.30 10.39
CA PHE A 11 0.04 3.58 10.95
C PHE A 11 1.31 4.09 10.27
N PRO A 12 2.38 3.27 10.07
CA PRO A 12 3.55 3.69 9.32
C PRO A 12 3.24 4.03 7.86
N LEU A 13 2.36 3.25 7.21
CA LEU A 13 1.96 3.50 5.82
C LEU A 13 1.18 4.83 5.67
N LYS A 14 0.16 5.06 6.50
CA LYS A 14 -0.61 6.34 6.56
C LYS A 14 0.31 7.54 6.80
N THR A 15 1.27 7.40 7.72
CA THR A 15 2.27 8.45 8.00
C THR A 15 3.16 8.72 6.80
N SER A 16 3.65 7.67 6.14
CA SER A 16 4.50 7.79 4.95
C SER A 16 3.73 8.40 3.78
N LEU A 17 2.46 8.04 3.63
CA LEU A 17 1.57 8.56 2.60
C LEU A 17 1.42 10.09 2.71
N LEU A 18 1.13 10.60 3.91
CA LEU A 18 1.03 12.03 4.15
C LEU A 18 2.37 12.75 3.99
N SER A 19 3.45 12.15 4.49
CA SER A 19 4.81 12.72 4.40
C SER A 19 5.25 12.93 2.94
N ALA A 20 5.01 11.95 2.07
CA ALA A 20 5.32 12.07 0.66
C ALA A 20 4.38 13.04 -0.07
N CYS A 21 3.10 13.12 0.30
CA CYS A 21 2.17 14.16 -0.22
C CYS A 21 2.72 15.57 0.03
N VAL A 22 3.10 15.87 1.28
CA VAL A 22 3.69 17.16 1.66
C VAL A 22 4.98 17.44 0.88
N SER A 23 5.82 16.42 0.66
CA SER A 23 7.04 16.58 -0.13
C SER A 23 6.77 16.86 -1.61
N ILE A 24 5.74 16.26 -2.21
CA ILE A 24 5.32 16.55 -3.58
C ILE A 24 4.81 18.00 -3.70
N ASP A 25 3.95 18.44 -2.77
CA ASP A 25 3.38 19.79 -2.81
C ASP A 25 4.44 20.89 -2.62
N LYS A 26 5.53 20.58 -1.90
CA LYS A 26 6.68 21.48 -1.80
C LYS A 26 7.33 21.78 -3.14
N ILE A 27 7.24 20.89 -4.14
CA ILE A 27 7.84 21.15 -5.46
C ILE A 27 7.16 22.32 -6.15
N ALA A 28 5.83 22.42 -6.05
CA ALA A 28 5.07 23.52 -6.64
C ALA A 28 5.43 24.89 -6.03
N THR A 29 5.84 24.90 -4.76
CA THR A 29 6.16 26.13 -4.00
C THR A 29 7.65 26.47 -3.96
N HIS A 30 8.54 25.48 -3.97
CA HIS A 30 9.98 25.65 -3.73
C HIS A 30 10.85 25.22 -4.92
N GLY A 31 10.25 24.73 -6.00
CA GLY A 31 10.92 24.44 -7.27
C GLY A 31 11.50 23.03 -7.39
N VAL A 32 12.05 22.75 -8.58
CA VAL A 32 12.48 21.42 -9.03
C VAL A 32 13.64 20.81 -8.23
N THR A 33 14.35 21.60 -7.42
CA THR A 33 15.44 21.12 -6.55
C THR A 33 14.97 20.11 -5.51
N PHE A 34 13.68 20.16 -5.12
CA PHE A 34 13.06 19.22 -4.18
C PHE A 34 12.46 17.98 -4.86
N ALA A 35 12.42 17.93 -6.19
CA ALA A 35 11.73 16.87 -6.91
C ALA A 35 12.34 15.48 -6.69
N ALA A 36 13.67 15.38 -6.63
CA ALA A 36 14.34 14.11 -6.42
C ALA A 36 14.01 13.49 -5.05
N ASP A 37 14.02 14.29 -3.97
CA ASP A 37 13.64 13.85 -2.62
C ASP A 37 12.18 13.40 -2.57
N ALA A 38 11.28 14.20 -3.15
CA ALA A 38 9.86 13.87 -3.19
C ALA A 38 9.60 12.55 -3.95
N VAL A 39 10.22 12.37 -5.11
CA VAL A 39 10.10 11.12 -5.89
C VAL A 39 10.65 9.93 -5.10
N GLU A 40 11.75 10.08 -4.37
CA GLU A 40 12.30 9.00 -3.54
C GLU A 40 11.34 8.62 -2.39
N LYS A 41 10.70 9.61 -1.75
CA LYS A 41 9.67 9.33 -0.74
C LYS A 41 8.48 8.56 -1.31
N VAL A 42 8.06 8.89 -2.52
CA VAL A 42 6.99 8.12 -3.20
C VAL A 42 7.43 6.68 -3.45
N LYS A 43 8.69 6.43 -3.84
CA LYS A 43 9.22 5.07 -3.99
C LYS A 43 9.18 4.30 -2.67
N ASN A 44 9.57 4.93 -1.57
CA ASN A 44 9.54 4.32 -0.24
C ASN A 44 8.10 3.97 0.18
N VAL A 45 7.13 4.85 -0.11
CA VAL A 45 5.70 4.57 0.09
C VAL A 45 5.25 3.35 -0.71
N LEU A 46 5.64 3.25 -1.99
CA LEU A 46 5.29 2.12 -2.84
C LEU A 46 5.89 0.80 -2.34
N GLN A 47 7.07 0.84 -1.75
CA GLN A 47 7.68 -0.31 -1.07
C GLN A 47 6.90 -0.70 0.19
N ALA A 48 6.61 0.26 1.07
CA ALA A 48 5.86 0.01 2.31
C ALA A 48 4.45 -0.54 2.03
N TYR A 49 3.77 0.00 1.01
CA TYR A 49 2.49 -0.53 0.52
C TYR A 49 2.63 -1.99 0.07
N ASN A 50 3.64 -2.31 -0.73
CA ASN A 50 3.85 -3.67 -1.21
C ASN A 50 4.14 -4.66 -0.06
N GLU A 51 4.89 -4.23 0.95
CA GLU A 51 5.14 -5.05 2.15
C GLU A 51 3.85 -5.29 2.94
N THR A 52 2.97 -4.28 3.02
CA THR A 52 1.67 -4.34 3.70
C THR A 52 0.72 -5.34 3.04
N ILE A 53 0.48 -5.22 1.74
CA ILE A 53 -0.44 -6.13 1.01
C ILE A 53 0.05 -7.59 1.01
N VAL A 54 1.37 -7.80 0.97
CA VAL A 54 1.97 -9.13 1.04
C VAL A 54 1.73 -9.73 2.44
N PHE A 55 1.92 -8.93 3.49
CA PHE A 55 1.65 -9.37 4.85
C PHE A 55 0.18 -9.74 5.05
N GLU A 56 -0.75 -8.87 4.66
CA GLU A 56 -2.20 -9.11 4.75
C GLU A 56 -2.61 -10.37 4.01
N GLY A 57 -2.18 -10.52 2.76
CA GLY A 57 -2.52 -11.68 1.94
C GLY A 57 -1.96 -13.00 2.47
N LEU A 58 -0.84 -12.98 3.19
CA LEU A 58 -0.22 -14.19 3.76
C LEU A 58 -0.71 -14.51 5.18
N HIS A 59 -1.12 -13.52 5.96
CA HIS A 59 -1.31 -13.68 7.40
C HIS A 59 -2.70 -13.27 7.90
N ILE A 60 -3.35 -12.28 7.29
CA ILE A 60 -4.64 -11.77 7.76
C ILE A 60 -5.77 -12.41 6.97
N PHE A 61 -5.75 -12.28 5.64
CA PHE A 61 -6.87 -12.74 4.83
C PHE A 61 -7.15 -14.25 4.87
N PRO A 62 -6.16 -15.16 5.03
CA PRO A 62 -6.46 -16.57 5.24
C PRO A 62 -7.35 -16.83 6.47
N LEU A 63 -7.20 -16.02 7.53
CA LEU A 63 -8.00 -16.13 8.75
C LEU A 63 -9.42 -15.61 8.54
N VAL A 64 -9.58 -14.52 7.78
CA VAL A 64 -10.89 -14.00 7.39
C VAL A 64 -11.60 -15.01 6.48
N PHE A 65 -10.89 -15.56 5.50
CA PHE A 65 -11.43 -16.51 4.53
C PHE A 65 -11.93 -17.82 5.16
N GLU A 66 -11.31 -18.27 6.26
CA GLU A 66 -11.72 -19.47 7.01
C GLU A 66 -13.18 -19.37 7.48
N TYR A 67 -13.65 -18.18 7.87
CA TYR A 67 -14.98 -17.98 8.45
C TYR A 67 -15.93 -17.21 7.54
N GLU A 68 -15.42 -16.26 6.76
CA GLU A 68 -16.21 -15.33 5.94
C GLU A 68 -15.68 -15.27 4.49
N PRO A 69 -15.72 -16.36 3.71
CA PRO A 69 -15.12 -16.42 2.38
C PRO A 69 -15.76 -15.48 1.35
N SER A 70 -16.99 -15.03 1.58
CA SER A 70 -17.67 -14.05 0.71
C SER A 70 -16.99 -12.68 0.72
N VAL A 71 -16.28 -12.36 1.81
CA VAL A 71 -15.60 -11.09 2.03
C VAL A 71 -14.31 -11.00 1.20
N TRP A 72 -13.66 -12.13 0.94
CA TRP A 72 -12.40 -12.21 0.19
C TRP A 72 -12.46 -11.58 -1.20
N ASN A 73 -13.52 -11.83 -1.96
CA ASN A 73 -13.64 -11.35 -3.34
C ASN A 73 -13.60 -9.81 -3.43
N ASN A 74 -14.15 -9.14 -2.42
CA ASN A 74 -14.17 -7.67 -2.38
C ASN A 74 -12.76 -7.13 -2.15
N TYR A 75 -12.06 -7.58 -1.10
CA TYR A 75 -10.71 -7.11 -0.79
C TYR A 75 -9.66 -7.51 -1.84
N ALA A 76 -9.80 -8.69 -2.46
CA ALA A 76 -8.95 -9.07 -3.59
C ALA A 76 -9.12 -8.12 -4.79
N SER A 77 -10.35 -7.66 -5.07
CA SER A 77 -10.62 -6.67 -6.12
C SER A 77 -10.02 -5.30 -5.77
N GLU A 78 -10.07 -4.90 -4.51
CA GLU A 78 -9.47 -3.65 -4.02
C GLU A 78 -7.94 -3.66 -4.11
N HIS A 79 -7.29 -4.72 -3.63
CA HIS A 79 -5.83 -4.91 -3.76
C HIS A 79 -5.39 -4.91 -5.24
N ASN A 80 -6.19 -5.48 -6.14
CA ASN A 80 -5.97 -5.39 -7.58
C ASN A 80 -6.03 -3.94 -8.09
N ARG A 81 -7.04 -3.16 -7.67
CA ARG A 81 -7.16 -1.74 -8.03
C ARG A 81 -5.96 -0.95 -7.57
N MET A 82 -5.56 -1.12 -6.31
CA MET A 82 -4.43 -0.43 -5.71
C MET A 82 -3.09 -0.83 -6.36
N THR A 83 -2.92 -2.11 -6.71
CA THR A 83 -1.76 -2.58 -7.46
C THR A 83 -1.65 -1.92 -8.83
N ARG A 84 -2.76 -1.69 -9.54
CA ARG A 84 -2.75 -0.94 -10.80
C ARG A 84 -2.29 0.51 -10.61
N LEU A 85 -2.80 1.20 -9.58
CA LEU A 85 -2.37 2.56 -9.25
C LEU A 85 -0.87 2.61 -8.89
N ALA A 86 -0.41 1.68 -8.06
CA ALA A 86 0.99 1.55 -7.69
C ALA A 86 1.90 1.33 -8.90
N ASN A 87 1.51 0.43 -9.82
CA ASN A 87 2.30 0.13 -11.01
C ASN A 87 2.34 1.31 -11.99
N TYR A 88 1.22 2.01 -12.15
CA TYR A 88 1.21 3.23 -12.96
C TYR A 88 2.13 4.30 -12.37
N LEU A 89 2.07 4.53 -11.06
CA LEU A 89 2.95 5.46 -10.35
C LEU A 89 4.43 5.06 -10.46
N LYS A 90 4.77 3.77 -10.34
CA LYS A 90 6.13 3.25 -10.61
C LYS A 90 6.60 3.60 -12.02
N SER A 91 5.74 3.47 -13.03
CA SER A 91 6.10 3.77 -14.42
C SER A 91 6.39 5.27 -14.65
N LEU A 92 5.65 6.15 -13.98
CA LEU A 92 5.90 7.60 -14.02
C LEU A 92 7.23 7.95 -13.36
N ILE A 93 7.54 7.33 -12.23
CA ILE A 93 8.82 7.50 -11.52
C ILE A 93 9.99 7.02 -12.39
N GLN A 94 9.87 5.85 -13.03
CA GLN A 94 10.88 5.37 -13.97
C GLN A 94 11.07 6.36 -15.12
N SER A 95 9.97 6.89 -15.67
CA SER A 95 10.03 7.90 -16.73
C SER A 95 10.77 9.16 -16.26
N TYR A 96 10.52 9.61 -15.01
CA TYR A 96 11.18 10.79 -14.43
C TYR A 96 12.71 10.67 -14.39
N TYR A 97 13.24 9.50 -14.03
CA TYR A 97 14.68 9.27 -14.00
C TYR A 97 15.32 9.18 -15.40
N HIS A 98 14.56 8.77 -16.43
CA HIS A 98 15.06 8.69 -17.80
C HIS A 98 15.05 10.03 -18.54
N GLN A 99 14.31 11.04 -18.05
CA GLN A 99 14.31 12.35 -18.69
C GLN A 99 15.55 13.18 -18.36
N SER A 100 16.10 13.85 -19.37
CA SER A 100 17.24 14.78 -19.22
C SER A 100 16.82 16.25 -19.21
N LYS A 101 15.67 16.59 -19.84
CA LYS A 101 15.18 17.96 -19.93
C LYS A 101 14.40 18.36 -18.69
N ALA A 102 14.71 19.53 -18.14
CA ALA A 102 14.04 20.05 -16.94
C ALA A 102 12.53 20.23 -17.12
N LYS A 103 12.09 20.68 -18.31
CA LYS A 103 10.65 20.83 -18.63
C LYS A 103 9.93 19.48 -18.56
N ASP A 104 10.46 18.46 -19.23
CA ASP A 104 9.85 17.12 -19.27
C ASP A 104 9.79 16.49 -17.86
N LYS A 105 10.77 16.78 -17.00
CA LYS A 105 10.72 16.39 -15.59
C LYS A 105 9.59 17.08 -14.81
N LEU A 106 9.34 18.37 -15.06
CA LEU A 106 8.26 19.12 -14.41
C LEU A 106 6.89 18.59 -14.82
N ASP A 107 6.68 18.28 -16.10
CA ASP A 107 5.43 17.69 -16.59
C ASP A 107 5.18 16.30 -15.98
N LEU A 108 6.25 15.51 -15.82
CA LEU A 108 6.18 14.22 -15.12
C LEU A 108 5.90 14.38 -13.62
N ILE A 109 6.47 15.38 -12.94
CA ILE A 109 6.17 15.65 -11.52
C ILE A 109 4.68 15.97 -11.34
N ALA A 110 4.09 16.78 -12.21
CA ALA A 110 2.65 17.07 -12.15
C ALA A 110 1.82 15.78 -12.31
N SER A 111 2.25 14.89 -13.21
CA SER A 111 1.62 13.58 -13.42
C SER A 111 1.78 12.65 -12.22
N ILE A 112 2.98 12.63 -11.61
CA ILE A 112 3.27 11.90 -10.36
C ILE A 112 2.38 12.42 -9.24
N SER A 113 2.28 13.74 -9.06
CA SER A 113 1.45 14.35 -8.02
C SER A 113 -0.02 13.93 -8.14
N LYS A 114 -0.59 14.03 -9.33
CA LYS A 114 -1.98 13.60 -9.57
C LYS A 114 -2.19 12.12 -9.27
N SER A 115 -1.32 11.25 -9.83
CA SER A 115 -1.39 9.80 -9.65
C SER A 115 -1.18 9.39 -8.18
N TYR A 116 -0.27 10.08 -7.50
CA TYR A 116 0.00 9.88 -6.08
C TYR A 116 -1.20 10.22 -5.20
N ASN A 117 -1.87 11.33 -5.46
CA ASN A 117 -3.06 11.72 -4.69
C ASN A 117 -4.18 10.67 -4.84
N GLU A 118 -4.39 10.14 -6.05
CA GLU A 118 -5.34 9.06 -6.28
C GLU A 118 -4.95 7.78 -5.54
N PHE A 119 -3.68 7.38 -5.62
CA PHE A 119 -3.14 6.24 -4.87
C PHE A 119 -3.29 6.43 -3.35
N MET A 120 -3.00 7.61 -2.83
CA MET A 120 -3.09 7.93 -1.41
C MET A 120 -4.53 7.84 -0.90
N MET A 121 -5.48 8.49 -1.57
CA MET A 121 -6.89 8.44 -1.17
C MET A 121 -7.41 7.00 -1.17
N ALA A 122 -7.09 6.23 -2.24
CA ALA A 122 -7.44 4.82 -2.32
C ALA A 122 -6.89 3.99 -1.15
N ASN A 123 -5.65 4.25 -0.72
CA ASN A 123 -5.04 3.59 0.44
C ASN A 123 -5.74 3.95 1.75
N PHE A 124 -6.06 5.22 1.96
CA PHE A 124 -6.76 5.64 3.19
C PHE A 124 -8.15 5.01 3.29
N ASP A 125 -8.91 5.03 2.20
CA ASP A 125 -10.25 4.43 2.18
C ASP A 125 -10.18 2.93 2.45
N HIS A 126 -9.27 2.22 1.77
CA HIS A 126 -9.08 0.79 1.93
C HIS A 126 -8.65 0.39 3.36
N MET A 127 -7.60 1.02 3.89
CA MET A 127 -7.12 0.73 5.25
C MET A 127 -8.18 1.04 6.32
N ASN A 128 -8.98 2.09 6.13
CA ASN A 128 -10.06 2.41 7.06
C ASN A 128 -11.19 1.38 6.99
N ASP A 129 -11.52 0.88 5.80
CA ASP A 129 -12.52 -0.17 5.63
C ASP A 129 -12.05 -1.49 6.25
N GLU A 130 -10.81 -1.91 6.00
CA GLU A 130 -10.22 -3.09 6.65
C GLU A 130 -10.23 -2.97 8.18
N GLU A 131 -9.82 -1.82 8.71
CA GLU A 131 -9.83 -1.56 10.14
C GLU A 131 -11.24 -1.61 10.74
N ALA A 132 -12.26 -1.19 9.99
CA ALA A 132 -13.65 -1.17 10.45
C ALA A 132 -14.35 -2.52 10.32
N VAL A 133 -14.09 -3.25 9.24
CA VAL A 133 -14.83 -4.47 8.87
C VAL A 133 -14.05 -5.72 9.27
N LEU A 134 -12.77 -5.82 8.90
CA LEU A 134 -12.00 -7.04 9.11
C LEU A 134 -11.65 -7.24 10.58
N ASN A 135 -11.40 -6.17 11.35
CA ASN A 135 -11.26 -6.30 12.81
C ASN A 135 -12.53 -6.86 13.45
N GLU A 136 -13.71 -6.40 13.06
CA GLU A 136 -14.98 -6.91 13.59
C GLU A 136 -15.18 -8.40 13.29
N ILE A 137 -14.80 -8.85 12.08
CA ILE A 137 -14.80 -10.27 11.73
C ILE A 137 -13.82 -11.03 12.63
N LEU A 138 -12.57 -10.58 12.70
CA LEU A 138 -11.52 -11.25 13.47
C LEU A 138 -11.85 -11.30 14.96
N TRP A 139 -12.50 -10.29 15.53
CA TRP A 139 -12.88 -10.25 16.95
C TRP A 139 -13.96 -11.26 17.32
N ARG A 140 -14.78 -11.71 16.36
CA ARG A 140 -15.78 -12.77 16.58
C ARG A 140 -15.13 -14.14 16.79
N TYR A 141 -14.01 -14.40 16.11
CA TYR A 141 -13.39 -15.73 16.06
C TYR A 141 -12.09 -15.84 16.86
N TYR A 142 -11.39 -14.72 17.07
CA TYR A 142 -10.07 -14.71 17.70
C TYR A 142 -10.02 -13.81 18.93
N ARG A 143 -9.17 -14.22 19.89
CA ARG A 143 -8.84 -13.43 21.09
C ARG A 143 -7.72 -12.45 20.77
N ASP A 144 -7.69 -11.33 21.50
CA ASP A 144 -6.68 -10.28 21.31
C ASP A 144 -5.23 -10.79 21.42
N GLN A 145 -4.98 -11.80 22.27
CA GLN A 145 -3.66 -12.44 22.39
C GLN A 145 -3.19 -13.11 21.10
N VAL A 146 -4.12 -13.72 20.34
CA VAL A 146 -3.80 -14.36 19.05
C VAL A 146 -3.53 -13.30 18.00
N LEU A 147 -4.36 -12.25 17.98
CA LEU A 147 -4.22 -11.14 17.03
C LEU A 147 -2.92 -10.36 17.25
N SER A 148 -2.51 -10.14 18.51
CA SER A 148 -1.26 -9.46 18.83
C SER A 148 -0.03 -10.27 18.40
N GLN A 149 -0.05 -11.59 18.63
CA GLN A 149 1.04 -12.49 18.19
C GLN A 149 1.15 -12.56 16.66
N LEU A 150 0.04 -12.43 15.93
CA LEU A 150 0.05 -12.38 14.47
C LEU A 150 0.66 -11.07 13.97
N GLU A 151 0.27 -9.94 14.56
CA GLU A 151 0.82 -8.64 14.19
C GLU A 151 2.35 -8.56 14.45
N GLU A 152 2.87 -9.23 15.47
CA GLU A 152 4.32 -9.34 15.71
C GLU A 152 5.09 -10.02 14.55
N LYS A 153 4.44 -10.89 13.77
CA LYS A 153 5.06 -11.54 12.61
C LYS A 153 5.30 -10.59 11.44
N MET A 154 4.72 -9.39 11.45
CA MET A 154 4.91 -8.41 10.39
C MET A 154 6.38 -8.02 10.19
N HIS A 155 7.18 -8.02 11.27
CA HIS A 155 8.60 -7.65 11.21
C HIS A 155 9.53 -8.77 10.70
N THR A 156 9.03 -9.96 10.39
CA THR A 156 9.87 -11.14 10.05
C THR A 156 9.81 -11.57 8.59
N LEU A 157 9.13 -10.81 7.71
CA LEU A 157 9.08 -11.14 6.28
C LEU A 157 10.48 -10.97 5.63
N PRO A 158 11.11 -12.05 5.12
CA PRO A 158 12.41 -11.96 4.46
C PRO A 158 12.32 -11.17 3.16
N ASP A 159 13.37 -10.42 2.81
CA ASP A 159 13.49 -9.65 1.56
C ASP A 159 13.27 -10.47 0.28
N LEU A 160 13.38 -11.80 0.36
CA LEU A 160 13.24 -12.75 -0.76
C LEU A 160 11.80 -12.99 -1.25
N ILE A 161 10.76 -12.68 -0.48
CA ILE A 161 9.35 -12.93 -0.88
C ILE A 161 8.73 -11.71 -1.59
N LYS A 162 9.42 -10.56 -1.56
CA LYS A 162 8.87 -9.22 -1.85
C LYS A 162 8.40 -8.97 -3.30
N THR A 163 8.65 -9.85 -4.27
CA THR A 163 8.36 -9.53 -5.69
C THR A 163 7.73 -10.63 -6.55
N GLN A 164 7.76 -11.93 -6.19
CA GLN A 164 7.30 -13.00 -7.11
C GLN A 164 6.17 -13.88 -6.61
N SER A 165 5.98 -14.02 -5.30
CA SER A 165 5.01 -14.96 -4.72
C SER A 165 3.58 -14.41 -4.72
N TYR A 166 3.41 -13.14 -4.38
CA TYR A 166 2.09 -12.51 -4.27
C TYR A 166 1.47 -12.19 -5.64
N GLU A 167 2.25 -11.66 -6.59
CA GLU A 167 1.78 -11.42 -7.97
C GLU A 167 1.28 -12.71 -8.63
N ARG A 168 1.97 -13.86 -8.41
CA ARG A 168 1.49 -15.17 -8.88
C ARG A 168 0.20 -15.61 -8.22
N LYS A 169 0.06 -15.45 -6.90
CA LYS A 169 -1.17 -15.85 -6.18
C LYS A 169 -2.37 -14.99 -6.58
N LEU A 170 -2.18 -13.70 -6.84
CA LEU A 170 -3.21 -12.81 -7.37
C LEU A 170 -3.61 -13.14 -8.81
N GLN A 171 -2.64 -13.48 -9.67
CA GLN A 171 -2.94 -13.95 -11.03
C GLN A 171 -3.74 -15.26 -11.04
N ILE A 172 -3.47 -16.17 -10.10
CA ILE A 172 -4.25 -17.42 -9.95
C ILE A 172 -5.65 -17.13 -9.42
N ALA A 173 -5.80 -16.23 -8.44
CA ALA A 173 -7.10 -15.87 -7.87
C ALA A 173 -7.99 -15.04 -8.82
N THR A 174 -7.44 -14.44 -9.88
CA THR A 174 -8.18 -13.68 -10.90
C THR A 174 -8.45 -14.48 -12.18
N ALA A 175 -7.93 -15.70 -12.28
CA ALA A 175 -8.11 -16.61 -13.41
C ALA A 175 -9.12 -17.74 -13.13
N ALA A 176 -9.73 -17.77 -11.94
CA ALA A 176 -10.79 -18.68 -11.52
C ALA A 176 -12.12 -17.92 -11.39
#